data_AF-A0A5B8Z9A6-F1
#
_entry.id   AF-A0A5B8Z9A6-F1
#
_cell.length_a   1.000
_cell.length_b   1.000
_cell.length_c   1.000
_cell.angle_alpha   90.00
_cell.angle_beta   90.00
_cell.angle_gamma   90.00
#
_symmetry.space_group_name_H-M   'P 1'
#
loop_
_entity.id
_entity.type
_entity.pdbx_description
1 polymer ?
#
loop_
_entity_poly.entity_id
_entity_poly.type
_entity_poly.pdbx_seq_one_letter_code
_entity_poly.pdbx_strand_id
1 'polypeptide(L)'
;MNTREIKVQKQGWIPKKERIWIIVTIIFAVSIMLWELKGLFHLSLTTLHSRQFEHTFKGYGSNARIALFFVLAYYVLLRVIRLHMLKGQGKVKKWLSTLLRFARRWHTPVAIIAIAFIMLHTVAVFMYGFKFDFNNISGLLSLLVLLPVPISGLFRYQRMDRKWHLRSGVAFAILFLIHSFL
;
A
#
# COMPACT_ATOMS: atom_id res chain seq x y z
N MET A 1 -9.67 27.63 -28.73
CA MET A 1 -9.46 26.33 -28.05
C MET A 1 -7.98 26.07 -27.91
N ASN A 2 -7.51 25.83 -26.68
CA ASN A 2 -6.11 25.94 -26.28
C ASN A 2 -5.39 24.58 -26.44
N THR A 3 -4.26 24.56 -27.15
CA THR A 3 -3.44 23.36 -27.47
C THR A 3 -2.97 22.57 -26.25
N ARG A 4 -3.12 23.14 -25.03
CA ARG A 4 -2.86 22.46 -23.75
C ARG A 4 -3.89 21.38 -23.40
N GLU A 5 -5.15 21.53 -23.80
CA GLU A 5 -6.21 20.55 -23.48
C GLU A 5 -6.02 19.23 -24.27
N ILE A 6 -5.53 19.31 -25.50
CA ILE A 6 -5.31 18.15 -26.38
C ILE A 6 -4.18 17.23 -25.86
N LYS A 7 -3.19 17.77 -25.13
CA LYS A 7 -2.11 16.95 -24.54
C LYS A 7 -2.57 16.15 -23.31
N VAL A 8 -3.62 16.59 -22.61
CA VAL A 8 -4.15 15.90 -21.43
C VAL A 8 -4.81 14.57 -21.82
N GLN A 9 -5.46 14.52 -22.99
CA GLN A 9 -6.17 13.33 -23.47
C GLN A 9 -5.29 12.18 -23.99
N LYS A 10 -4.01 12.44 -24.32
CA LYS A 10 -3.12 11.41 -24.91
C LYS A 10 -2.21 10.68 -23.90
N GLN A 11 -2.24 11.04 -22.62
CA GLN A 11 -1.56 10.27 -21.59
C GLN A 11 -2.48 9.13 -21.13
N GLY A 12 -2.32 7.95 -21.74
CA GLY A 12 -3.05 6.75 -21.34
C GLY A 12 -2.94 6.45 -19.84
N TRP A 13 -3.93 5.74 -19.29
CA TRP A 13 -4.16 5.52 -17.84
C TRP A 13 -2.91 5.10 -17.03
N ILE A 14 -1.97 4.39 -17.65
CA ILE A 14 -0.67 4.00 -17.08
C ILE A 14 0.40 4.12 -18.19
N PRO A 15 1.59 4.69 -17.92
CA PRO A 15 2.70 4.74 -18.88
C PRO A 15 3.05 3.35 -19.42
N LYS A 16 3.25 3.22 -20.74
CA LYS A 16 3.51 1.92 -21.41
C LYS A 16 4.65 1.12 -20.75
N LYS A 17 5.71 1.81 -20.29
CA LYS A 17 6.88 1.19 -19.64
C LYS A 17 6.60 0.65 -18.24
N GLU A 18 5.65 1.23 -17.50
CA GLU A 18 5.28 0.80 -16.14
C GLU A 18 4.14 -0.24 -16.17
N ARG A 19 3.33 -0.23 -17.23
CA ARG A 19 2.13 -1.06 -17.36
C ARG A 19 2.41 -2.56 -17.23
N ILE A 20 3.46 -3.07 -17.89
CA ILE A 20 3.79 -4.50 -17.85
C ILE A 20 4.10 -4.94 -16.41
N TRP A 21 4.94 -4.19 -15.70
CA TRP A 21 5.29 -4.48 -14.31
C TRP A 21 4.08 -4.41 -13.37
N ILE A 22 3.20 -3.43 -13.57
CA ILE A 22 1.97 -3.30 -12.78
C ILE A 22 1.04 -4.49 -13.04
N ILE A 23 0.82 -4.87 -14.31
CA ILE A 23 -0.04 -6.03 -14.66
C ILE A 23 0.53 -7.32 -14.06
N VAL A 24 1.82 -7.58 -14.23
CA VAL A 24 2.48 -8.75 -13.65
C VAL A 24 2.32 -8.77 -12.13
N THR A 25 2.47 -7.62 -11.48
CA THR A 25 2.30 -7.52 -10.02
C THR A 25 0.85 -7.74 -9.60
N ILE A 26 -0.12 -7.22 -10.35
CA ILE A 26 -1.55 -7.45 -10.09
C ILE A 26 -1.87 -8.94 -10.20
N ILE A 27 -1.42 -9.60 -11.28
CA ILE A 27 -1.62 -11.04 -11.47
C ILE A 27 -1.02 -11.80 -10.30
N PHE A 28 0.23 -11.50 -9.93
CA PHE A 28 0.90 -12.14 -8.81
C PHE A 28 0.17 -11.93 -7.47
N ALA A 29 -0.25 -10.69 -7.19
CA ALA A 29 -0.99 -10.35 -5.97
C ALA A 29 -2.35 -11.07 -5.93
N VAL A 30 -3.08 -11.14 -7.04
CA VAL A 30 -4.34 -11.87 -7.15
C VAL A 30 -4.12 -13.37 -6.98
N SER A 31 -3.07 -13.94 -7.58
CA SER A 31 -2.73 -15.35 -7.41
C SER A 31 -2.44 -15.70 -5.96
N ILE A 32 -1.64 -14.89 -5.25
CA ILE A 32 -1.40 -15.06 -3.80
C ILE A 32 -2.72 -14.97 -3.04
N MET A 33 -3.51 -13.92 -3.30
CA MET A 33 -4.76 -13.70 -2.58
C MET A 33 -5.73 -14.87 -2.76
N LEU A 34 -5.89 -15.38 -3.99
CA LEU A 34 -6.75 -16.53 -4.28
C LEU A 34 -6.23 -17.82 -3.62
N TRP A 35 -4.93 -18.05 -3.66
CA TRP A 35 -4.30 -19.21 -3.03
C TRP A 35 -4.53 -19.22 -1.52
N GLU A 36 -4.19 -18.11 -0.85
CA GLU A 36 -4.30 -17.98 0.60
C GLU A 36 -5.76 -17.97 1.05
N LEU A 37 -6.66 -17.26 0.33
CA LEU A 37 -8.10 -17.30 0.64
C LEU A 37 -8.65 -18.72 0.51
N LYS A 38 -8.29 -19.45 -0.55
CA LYS A 38 -8.70 -20.85 -0.69
C LYS A 38 -8.23 -21.67 0.51
N GLY A 39 -6.97 -21.49 0.93
CA GLY A 39 -6.42 -22.12 2.13
C GLY A 39 -7.25 -21.81 3.38
N LEU A 40 -7.55 -20.53 3.63
CA LEU A 40 -8.35 -20.06 4.77
C LEU A 40 -9.75 -20.67 4.78
N PHE A 41 -10.46 -20.71 3.65
CA PHE A 41 -11.82 -21.24 3.56
C PHE A 41 -11.92 -22.77 3.70
N HIS A 42 -10.82 -23.51 3.52
CA HIS A 42 -10.80 -24.97 3.72
C HIS A 42 -10.45 -25.36 5.17
N LEU A 43 -10.18 -24.39 6.05
CA LEU A 43 -9.89 -24.68 7.45
C LEU A 43 -11.17 -25.04 8.21
N SER A 44 -11.04 -26.00 9.13
CA SER A 44 -12.12 -26.34 10.05
C SER A 44 -12.33 -25.26 11.12
N LEU A 45 -13.54 -25.17 11.67
CA LEU A 45 -13.90 -24.20 12.72
C LEU A 45 -13.01 -24.31 13.97
N THR A 46 -12.54 -25.51 14.31
CA THR A 46 -11.63 -25.75 15.44
C THR A 46 -10.23 -25.20 15.17
N THR A 47 -9.78 -25.24 13.91
CA THR A 47 -8.50 -24.66 13.50
C THR A 47 -8.53 -23.14 13.53
N LEU A 48 -9.67 -22.51 13.21
CA LEU A 48 -9.80 -21.05 13.21
C LEU A 48 -9.50 -20.45 14.58
N HIS A 49 -9.86 -21.11 15.68
CA HIS A 49 -9.61 -20.60 17.05
C HIS A 49 -8.28 -21.09 17.64
N SER A 50 -7.40 -21.68 16.83
CA SER A 50 -6.11 -22.18 17.29
C SER A 50 -5.03 -21.09 17.33
N ARG A 51 -4.02 -21.26 18.19
CA ARG A 51 -2.83 -20.39 18.19
C ARG A 51 -2.12 -20.36 16.83
N GLN A 52 -2.15 -21.47 16.08
CA GLN A 52 -1.52 -21.53 14.76
C GLN A 52 -2.21 -20.61 13.76
N PHE A 53 -3.54 -20.57 13.76
CA PHE A 53 -4.28 -19.62 12.94
C PHE A 53 -4.03 -18.17 13.40
N GLU A 54 -3.91 -17.95 14.71
CA GLU A 54 -3.54 -16.65 15.26
C GLU A 54 -2.20 -16.14 14.72
N HIS A 55 -1.18 -17.00 14.70
CA HIS A 55 0.11 -16.69 14.08
C HIS A 55 -0.01 -16.41 12.57
N THR A 56 -0.90 -17.12 11.87
CA THR A 56 -1.10 -16.95 10.43
C THR A 56 -1.66 -15.57 10.11
N PHE A 57 -2.76 -15.17 10.75
CA PHE A 57 -3.35 -13.85 10.46
C PHE A 57 -2.45 -12.70 10.93
N LYS A 58 -1.73 -12.85 12.06
CA LYS A 58 -0.70 -11.90 12.49
C LYS A 58 0.45 -11.83 11.48
N GLY A 59 0.80 -12.95 10.87
CA GLY A 59 1.79 -13.02 9.78
C GLY A 59 1.41 -12.18 8.58
N TYR A 60 0.15 -12.26 8.11
CA TYR A 60 -0.34 -11.39 7.04
C TYR A 60 -0.25 -9.90 7.42
N GLY A 61 -0.64 -9.54 8.64
CA GLY A 61 -0.53 -8.17 9.15
C GLY A 61 0.93 -7.68 9.21
N SER A 62 1.85 -8.53 9.63
CA SER A 62 3.30 -8.23 9.65
C SER A 62 3.87 -8.00 8.25
N ASN A 63 3.53 -8.88 7.30
CA ASN A 63 3.96 -8.73 5.90
C ASN A 63 3.38 -7.47 5.25
N ALA A 64 2.10 -7.17 5.50
CA ALA A 64 1.47 -5.92 5.11
C ALA A 64 2.22 -4.71 5.67
N ARG A 65 2.61 -4.76 6.95
CA ARG A 65 3.33 -3.67 7.63
C ARG A 65 4.69 -3.39 6.99
N ILE A 66 5.47 -4.43 6.71
CA ILE A 66 6.78 -4.30 6.04
C ILE A 66 6.60 -3.65 4.67
N ALA A 67 5.63 -4.13 3.88
CA ALA A 67 5.35 -3.59 2.56
C ALA A 67 4.89 -2.12 2.63
N LEU A 68 4.03 -1.77 3.60
CA LEU A 68 3.56 -0.40 3.80
C LEU A 68 4.69 0.54 4.24
N PHE A 69 5.60 0.12 5.11
CA PHE A 69 6.76 0.94 5.47
C PHE A 69 7.65 1.23 4.27
N PHE A 70 7.85 0.26 3.38
CA PHE A 70 8.54 0.51 2.11
C PHE A 70 7.81 1.55 1.25
N VAL A 71 6.49 1.43 1.13
CA VAL A 71 5.63 2.36 0.36
C VAL A 71 5.69 3.78 0.94
N LEU A 72 5.66 3.92 2.27
CA LEU A 72 5.74 5.21 2.97
C LEU A 72 7.13 5.83 2.93
N ALA A 73 8.19 5.01 2.95
CA ALA A 73 9.57 5.46 2.85
C ALA A 73 9.82 6.30 1.59
N TYR A 74 9.12 6.01 0.47
CA TYR A 74 9.16 6.84 -0.73
C TYR A 74 8.80 8.32 -0.45
N TYR A 75 7.73 8.55 0.32
CA TYR A 75 7.29 9.91 0.66
C TYR A 75 8.24 10.59 1.65
N VAL A 76 8.78 9.84 2.61
CA VAL A 76 9.79 10.35 3.54
C VAL A 76 11.05 10.78 2.78
N LEU A 77 11.59 9.93 1.89
CA LEU A 77 12.75 10.25 1.05
C LEU A 77 12.51 11.48 0.17
N LEU A 78 11.30 11.59 -0.38
CA LEU A 78 10.88 12.73 -1.20
C LEU A 78 10.77 14.03 -0.40
N ARG A 79 10.50 13.97 0.91
CA ARG A 79 10.56 15.12 1.82
C ARG A 79 12.00 15.45 2.18
N VAL A 80 12.79 14.46 2.57
CA VAL A 80 14.20 14.60 2.98
C VAL A 80 15.03 15.25 1.88
N ILE A 81 14.88 14.84 0.62
CA ILE A 81 15.66 15.39 -0.49
C ILE A 81 15.38 16.89 -0.76
N ARG A 82 14.24 17.41 -0.29
CA ARG A 82 13.87 18.82 -0.41
C ARG A 82 14.34 19.67 0.76
N LEU A 83 14.84 19.04 1.84
CA LEU A 83 15.34 19.77 2.99
C LEU A 83 16.62 20.52 2.64
N HIS A 84 16.70 21.75 3.13
CA HIS A 84 17.84 22.63 2.92
C HIS A 84 19.13 22.12 3.57
N MET A 85 19.01 21.22 4.55
CA MET A 85 20.14 20.58 5.27
C MET A 85 21.04 19.73 4.38
N LEU A 86 20.59 19.36 3.17
CA LEU A 86 21.41 18.63 2.20
C LEU A 86 22.22 19.56 1.27
N LYS A 87 22.17 20.89 1.48
CA LYS A 87 23.02 21.83 0.73
C LYS A 87 24.50 21.59 1.09
N GLY A 88 25.35 21.54 0.07
CA GLY A 88 26.78 21.23 0.21
C GLY A 88 27.14 19.74 0.21
N GLN A 89 26.18 18.83 0.47
CA GLN A 89 26.44 17.39 0.54
C GLN A 89 26.14 16.66 -0.79
N GLY A 90 26.89 16.98 -1.85
CA GLY A 90 26.66 16.45 -3.20
C GLY A 90 26.62 14.92 -3.29
N LYS A 91 27.52 14.21 -2.58
CA LYS A 91 27.57 12.74 -2.55
C LYS A 91 26.33 12.13 -1.91
N VAL A 92 25.90 12.63 -0.75
CA VAL A 92 24.70 12.16 -0.02
C VAL A 92 23.45 12.38 -0.86
N LYS A 93 23.33 13.56 -1.48
CA LYS A 93 22.22 13.87 -2.38
C LYS A 93 22.16 12.95 -3.59
N LYS A 94 23.31 12.55 -4.17
CA LYS A 94 23.39 11.59 -5.28
C LYS A 94 22.86 10.22 -4.85
N TRP A 95 23.31 9.69 -3.71
CA TRP A 95 22.83 8.42 -3.16
C TRP A 95 21.33 8.43 -2.84
N LEU A 96 20.85 9.47 -2.14
CA LEU A 96 19.43 9.66 -1.85
C LEU A 96 18.60 9.76 -3.14
N SER A 97 19.11 10.40 -4.19
CA SER A 97 18.44 10.47 -5.49
C SER A 97 18.33 9.11 -6.19
N THR A 98 19.34 8.26 -6.04
CA THR A 98 19.30 6.88 -6.55
C THR A 98 18.29 6.05 -5.78
N LEU A 99 18.32 6.12 -4.44
CA LEU A 99 17.36 5.43 -3.58
C LEU A 99 15.92 5.90 -3.84
N LEU A 100 15.70 7.20 -4.02
CA LEU A 100 14.40 7.77 -4.36
C LEU A 100 13.88 7.26 -5.71
N ARG A 101 14.75 7.11 -6.72
CA ARG A 101 14.37 6.55 -8.03
C ARG A 101 13.99 5.08 -7.90
N PHE A 102 14.72 4.32 -7.11
CA PHE A 102 14.40 2.93 -6.79
C PHE A 102 13.05 2.82 -6.06
N ALA A 103 12.87 3.54 -4.95
CA ALA A 103 11.64 3.56 -4.17
C ALA A 103 10.45 4.00 -5.03
N ARG A 104 10.60 4.99 -5.90
CA ARG A 104 9.54 5.42 -6.82
C ARG A 104 9.10 4.30 -7.77
N ARG A 105 10.04 3.55 -8.34
CA ARG A 105 9.76 2.46 -9.29
C ARG A 105 9.00 1.32 -8.62
N TRP A 106 9.35 1.00 -7.38
CA TRP A 106 8.77 -0.11 -6.62
C TRP A 106 7.56 0.28 -5.77
N HIS A 107 7.31 1.58 -5.57
CA HIS A 107 6.20 2.05 -4.75
C HIS A 107 4.84 1.48 -5.19
N THR A 108 4.49 1.57 -6.47
CA THR A 108 3.20 1.04 -6.96
C THR A 108 3.12 -0.49 -6.86
N PRO A 109 4.10 -1.28 -7.35
CA PRO A 109 4.09 -2.73 -7.17
C PRO A 109 3.96 -3.17 -5.71
N VAL A 110 4.78 -2.60 -4.82
CA VAL A 110 4.77 -2.99 -3.41
C VAL A 110 3.48 -2.55 -2.73
N ALA A 111 2.87 -1.42 -3.12
CA ALA A 111 1.56 -1.03 -2.61
C ALA A 111 0.46 -2.02 -2.99
N ILE A 112 0.49 -2.58 -4.22
CA ILE A 112 -0.46 -3.61 -4.64
C ILE A 112 -0.32 -4.87 -3.79
N ILE A 113 0.91 -5.31 -3.55
CA ILE A 113 1.21 -6.47 -2.68
C ILE A 113 0.78 -6.19 -1.23
N ALA A 114 1.04 -4.99 -0.72
CA ALA A 114 0.60 -4.58 0.61
C ALA A 114 -0.92 -4.69 0.75
N ILE A 115 -1.68 -4.18 -0.23
CA ILE A 115 -3.14 -4.27 -0.25
C ILE A 115 -3.60 -5.74 -0.21
N ALA A 116 -2.95 -6.63 -0.96
CA ALA A 116 -3.29 -8.06 -0.93
C ALA A 116 -3.11 -8.66 0.48
N PHE A 117 -1.98 -8.39 1.15
CA PHE A 117 -1.77 -8.86 2.53
C PHE A 117 -2.72 -8.21 3.53
N ILE A 118 -3.09 -6.94 3.35
CA ILE A 118 -4.10 -6.27 4.18
C ILE A 118 -5.44 -6.97 4.05
N MET A 119 -5.88 -7.28 2.81
CA MET A 119 -7.14 -7.99 2.58
C MET A 119 -7.12 -9.37 3.23
N LEU A 120 -6.03 -10.13 3.07
CA LEU A 120 -5.86 -11.44 3.73
C LEU A 120 -5.90 -11.34 5.25
N HIS A 121 -5.20 -10.35 5.82
CA HIS A 121 -5.20 -10.08 7.25
C HIS A 121 -6.62 -9.75 7.74
N THR A 122 -7.33 -8.84 7.06
CA THR A 122 -8.70 -8.47 7.40
C THR A 122 -9.63 -9.68 7.38
N VAL A 123 -9.64 -10.45 6.28
CA VAL A 123 -10.50 -11.64 6.18
C VAL A 123 -10.19 -12.64 7.29
N ALA A 124 -8.90 -12.91 7.54
CA ALA A 124 -8.50 -13.86 8.57
C ALA A 124 -8.86 -13.38 9.99
N VAL A 125 -8.78 -12.08 10.30
CA VAL A 125 -9.25 -11.53 11.59
C VAL A 125 -10.76 -11.67 11.75
N PHE A 126 -11.54 -11.44 10.70
CA PHE A 126 -12.99 -11.67 10.75
C PHE A 126 -13.33 -13.16 10.96
N MET A 127 -12.59 -14.06 10.32
CA MET A 127 -12.74 -15.52 10.51
C MET A 127 -12.31 -15.97 11.92
N TYR A 128 -11.31 -15.32 12.52
CA TYR A 128 -10.88 -15.60 13.91
C TYR A 128 -11.95 -15.23 14.95
N GLY A 129 -12.81 -14.26 14.61
CA GLY A 129 -13.77 -13.65 15.52
C GLY A 129 -13.39 -12.20 15.81
N PHE A 130 -14.03 -11.26 15.11
CA PHE A 130 -13.82 -9.83 15.29
C PHE A 130 -14.26 -9.39 16.70
N LYS A 131 -13.35 -8.80 17.47
CA LYS A 131 -13.65 -8.24 18.79
C LYS A 131 -13.78 -6.72 18.69
N PHE A 132 -14.75 -6.14 19.39
CA PHE A 132 -14.92 -4.69 19.46
C PHE A 132 -13.95 -4.03 20.46
N ASP A 133 -12.66 -4.29 20.29
CA ASP A 133 -11.59 -3.63 21.02
C ASP A 133 -10.95 -2.51 20.18
N PHE A 134 -10.16 -1.67 20.84
CA PHE A 134 -9.51 -0.54 20.18
C PHE A 134 -8.59 -0.97 19.03
N ASN A 135 -7.93 -2.12 19.16
CA ASN A 135 -7.02 -2.63 18.15
C ASN A 135 -7.78 -2.95 16.85
N ASN A 136 -8.86 -3.74 16.92
CA ASN A 136 -9.65 -4.11 15.75
C ASN A 136 -10.42 -2.92 15.17
N ILE A 137 -10.93 -2.00 16.02
CA ILE A 137 -11.62 -0.79 15.56
C ILE A 137 -10.65 0.13 14.80
N SER A 138 -9.46 0.38 15.34
CA SER A 138 -8.45 1.20 14.65
C SER A 138 -7.99 0.56 13.34
N GLY A 139 -7.85 -0.77 13.31
CA GLY A 139 -7.61 -1.54 12.09
C GLY A 139 -8.71 -1.37 11.04
N LEU A 140 -9.97 -1.51 11.44
CA LEU A 140 -11.13 -1.33 10.54
C LEU A 140 -11.21 0.09 9.99
N LEU A 141 -11.01 1.11 10.83
CA LEU A 141 -10.96 2.50 10.39
C LEU A 141 -9.82 2.74 9.39
N SER A 142 -8.65 2.15 9.63
CA SER A 142 -7.53 2.23 8.68
C SER A 142 -7.90 1.61 7.33
N LEU A 143 -8.58 0.46 7.32
CA LEU A 143 -9.04 -0.19 6.09
C LEU A 143 -10.04 0.69 5.32
N LEU A 144 -11.02 1.30 6.01
CA LEU A 144 -12.00 2.18 5.37
C LEU A 144 -11.33 3.40 4.71
N VAL A 145 -10.34 3.99 5.38
CA VAL A 145 -9.56 5.12 4.84
C VAL A 145 -8.62 4.68 3.72
N LEU A 146 -8.20 3.41 3.69
CA LEU A 146 -7.37 2.84 2.62
C LEU A 146 -8.13 2.70 1.30
N LEU A 147 -9.43 2.36 1.30
CA LEU A 147 -10.22 2.11 0.08
C LEU A 147 -10.09 3.19 -1.01
N PRO A 148 -10.18 4.50 -0.72
CA PRO A 148 -10.01 5.53 -1.74
C PRO A 148 -8.55 5.69 -2.23
N VAL A 149 -7.55 5.16 -1.53
CA VAL A 149 -6.12 5.33 -1.85
C VAL A 149 -5.73 4.67 -3.17
N PRO A 150 -6.02 3.38 -3.46
CA PRO A 150 -5.71 2.78 -4.75
C PRO A 150 -6.51 3.40 -5.90
N ILE A 151 -7.78 3.77 -5.68
CA ILE A 151 -8.63 4.45 -6.67
C ILE A 151 -7.99 5.79 -7.09
N SER A 152 -7.70 6.65 -6.12
CA SER A 152 -7.01 7.93 -6.37
C SER A 152 -5.56 7.75 -6.87
N GLY A 153 -4.93 6.60 -6.57
CA GLY A 153 -3.63 6.21 -7.09
C GLY A 153 -3.62 5.97 -8.59
N LEU A 154 -4.68 5.36 -9.14
CA LEU A 154 -4.87 5.21 -10.59
C LEU A 154 -5.10 6.58 -11.26
N PHE A 155 -5.97 7.41 -10.67
CA PHE A 155 -6.23 8.77 -11.18
C PHE A 155 -5.05 9.73 -11.03
N ARG A 156 -4.04 9.39 -10.21
CA ARG A 156 -2.78 10.14 -10.11
C ARG A 156 -2.08 10.26 -11.46
N TYR A 157 -2.16 9.23 -12.31
CA TYR A 157 -1.56 9.25 -13.65
C TYR A 157 -2.22 10.29 -14.57
N GLN A 158 -3.48 10.65 -14.30
CA GLN A 158 -4.24 11.66 -15.02
C GLN A 158 -4.18 13.05 -14.36
N ARG A 159 -3.38 13.21 -13.29
CA ARG A 159 -3.23 14.44 -12.47
C ARG A 159 -4.52 14.97 -11.82
N MET A 160 -5.63 14.24 -11.90
CA MET A 160 -6.94 14.69 -11.44
C MET A 160 -7.05 14.67 -9.90
N ASP A 161 -6.53 13.61 -9.24
CA ASP A 161 -6.82 13.36 -7.82
C ASP A 161 -5.58 13.27 -6.91
N ARG A 162 -4.49 13.94 -7.28
CA ARG A 162 -3.24 13.89 -6.52
C ARG A 162 -3.37 14.35 -5.06
N LYS A 163 -4.25 15.33 -4.79
CA LYS A 163 -4.49 15.85 -3.42
C LYS A 163 -5.23 14.83 -2.56
N TRP A 164 -6.21 14.13 -3.13
CA TRP A 164 -6.98 13.10 -2.43
C TRP A 164 -6.13 11.90 -2.07
N HIS A 165 -5.29 11.42 -3.00
CA HIS A 165 -4.35 10.34 -2.73
C HIS A 165 -3.39 10.67 -1.58
N LEU A 166 -2.90 11.91 -1.52
CA LEU A 166 -2.02 12.33 -0.42
C LEU A 166 -2.77 12.45 0.91
N ARG A 167 -3.96 13.06 0.93
CA ARG A 167 -4.75 13.25 2.15
C ARG A 167 -5.21 11.91 2.74
N SER A 168 -5.81 11.05 1.92
CA SER A 168 -6.21 9.69 2.32
C SER A 168 -5.01 8.84 2.70
N GLY A 169 -3.91 8.91 1.94
CA GLY A 169 -2.68 8.18 2.26
C GLY A 169 -2.05 8.59 3.61
N VAL A 170 -2.09 9.88 3.97
CA VAL A 170 -1.60 10.36 5.27
C VAL A 170 -2.54 9.94 6.40
N ALA A 171 -3.85 10.10 6.23
CA ALA A 171 -4.83 9.66 7.21
C ALA A 171 -4.74 8.15 7.46
N PHE A 172 -4.61 7.36 6.38
CA PHE A 172 -4.35 5.93 6.44
C PHE A 172 -3.06 5.65 7.21
N ALA A 173 -1.95 6.32 6.89
CA ALA A 173 -0.66 6.08 7.55
C ALA A 173 -0.73 6.31 9.07
N ILE A 174 -1.42 7.36 9.52
CA ILE A 174 -1.60 7.64 10.96
C ILE A 174 -2.41 6.52 11.63
N LEU A 175 -3.57 6.18 11.07
CA LEU A 175 -4.42 5.12 11.62
C LEU A 175 -3.73 3.75 11.62
N PHE A 176 -3.01 3.44 10.54
CA PHE A 176 -2.22 2.23 10.39
C PHE A 176 -1.10 2.15 11.44
N LEU A 177 -0.42 3.26 11.73
CA LEU A 177 0.61 3.30 12.79
C LEU A 177 0.00 3.07 14.16
N ILE A 178 -1.14 3.70 14.45
CA ILE A 178 -1.90 3.48 15.69
C ILE A 178 -2.24 1.99 15.83
N HIS A 179 -2.85 1.39 14.80
CA HIS A 179 -3.23 -0.02 14.79
C HIS A 179 -2.02 -0.98 14.88
N SER A 180 -0.87 -0.60 14.32
CA SER A 180 0.29 -1.50 14.26
C SER A 180 1.11 -1.59 15.54
N PHE A 181 1.04 -0.55 16.39
CA PHE A 181 1.90 -0.39 17.57
C PHE A 181 1.14 -0.38 18.90
N LEU A 182 -0.19 -0.52 18.85
CA LEU A 182 -1.05 -0.78 20.01
C LEU A 182 -1.47 -2.25 20.03
#